data_AF-A0A0P7TYM4-F1
#
_entry.id   AF-A0A0P7TYM4-F1
#
_cell.length_a   1.000
_cell.length_b   1.000
_cell.length_c   1.000
_cell.angle_alpha   90.00
_cell.angle_beta   90.00
_cell.angle_gamma   90.00
#
_symmetry.space_group_name_H-M   'P 1'
#
loop_
_entity.id
_entity.type
_entity.pdbx_description
1 polymer ?
#
loop_
_entity_poly.entity_id
_entity_poly.type
_entity_poly.pdbx_seq_one_letter_code
_entity_poly.pdbx_strand_id
1 'polypeptide(L)'
;MLRNDLSAVIGDFGLAVRFEPGKPPGDMHGQVGTRRYMAPEVLEGAINFQRDAFLRIDMYAMGLVLWELASRCKAADASSLRCPPADGQGLDQMCETIEECWDHDAEARLSAGCVEERIAQISRQTNGPTSDCLVSMVTSVTNVDLPSKESSI
;
A
#
# COMPACT_ATOMS: atom_id res chain seq x y z
N MET A 1 2.61 -5.96 10.37
CA MET A 1 2.20 -7.14 11.17
C MET A 1 0.80 -7.55 10.76
N LEU A 2 0.42 -8.82 10.97
CA LEU A 2 -0.93 -9.33 10.70
C LEU A 2 -1.55 -9.83 12.00
N ARG A 3 -2.83 -9.51 12.21
CA ARG A 3 -3.65 -10.07 13.29
C ARG A 3 -4.20 -11.45 12.88
N ASN A 4 -4.86 -12.15 13.81
CA ASN A 4 -5.42 -13.48 13.57
C ASN A 4 -6.59 -13.48 12.56
N ASP A 5 -7.26 -12.35 12.40
CA ASP A 5 -8.30 -12.08 11.39
C ASP A 5 -7.70 -11.55 10.08
N LEU A 6 -6.38 -11.65 9.92
CA LEU A 6 -5.60 -11.13 8.79
C LEU A 6 -5.60 -9.60 8.66
N SER A 7 -6.13 -8.87 9.63
CA SER A 7 -6.06 -7.41 9.68
C SER A 7 -4.61 -6.93 9.75
N ALA A 8 -4.23 -6.12 8.76
CA ALA A 8 -2.89 -5.55 8.65
C ALA A 8 -2.71 -4.39 9.62
N VAL A 9 -1.52 -4.33 10.23
CA VAL A 9 -1.14 -3.27 11.17
C VAL A 9 0.26 -2.78 10.81
N ILE A 10 0.39 -1.47 10.61
CA ILE A 10 1.68 -0.81 10.46
C ILE A 10 2.40 -0.81 11.81
N GLY A 11 3.67 -1.19 11.81
CA GLY A 11 4.51 -1.19 13.00
C GLY A 11 5.90 -0.66 12.67
N ASP A 12 6.74 -0.58 13.70
CA ASP A 12 8.10 -0.03 13.65
C ASP A 12 8.16 1.46 13.25
N PHE A 13 7.95 2.32 14.25
CA PHE A 13 8.01 3.78 14.10
C PHE A 13 9.38 4.36 14.51
N GLY A 14 10.44 3.54 14.59
CA GLY A 14 11.76 3.98 15.06
C GLY A 14 12.42 5.04 14.18
N LEU A 15 12.04 5.11 12.91
CA LEU A 15 12.47 6.12 11.93
C LEU A 15 11.33 7.05 11.49
N ALA A 16 10.16 6.93 12.10
CA ALA A 16 8.99 7.71 11.69
C ALA A 16 9.19 9.20 11.99
N VAL A 17 8.74 10.04 11.06
CA VAL A 17 8.89 11.49 11.15
C VAL A 17 7.54 12.17 11.19
N ARG A 18 7.38 13.07 12.15
CA ARG A 18 6.19 13.90 12.29
C ARG A 18 6.43 15.28 11.68
N PHE A 19 5.62 15.63 10.68
CA PHE A 19 5.61 16.96 10.08
C PHE A 19 4.58 17.85 10.76
N GLU A 20 5.05 18.82 11.55
CA GLU A 20 4.19 19.83 12.19
C GLU A 20 4.12 21.10 11.32
N PRO A 21 2.94 21.74 11.16
CA PRO A 21 2.83 23.00 10.46
C PRO A 21 3.77 24.06 11.05
N GLY A 22 4.60 24.69 10.21
CA GLY A 22 5.50 25.77 10.62
C GLY A 22 6.79 25.32 11.32
N LYS A 23 7.03 24.00 11.46
CA LYS A 23 8.27 23.46 12.02
C LYS A 23 9.09 22.80 10.90
N PRO A 24 10.39 23.10 10.77
CA PRO A 24 11.22 22.38 9.83
C PRO A 24 11.29 20.89 10.23
N PRO A 25 11.37 19.97 9.26
CA PRO A 25 11.83 18.62 9.55
C PRO A 25 13.20 18.74 10.23
N GLY A 26 13.43 18.03 11.34
CA GLY A 26 14.68 18.13 12.11
C GLY A 26 15.91 17.65 11.31
N ASP A 27 16.98 17.24 12.00
CA ASP A 27 18.18 16.66 11.38
C ASP A 27 17.89 15.29 10.75
N MET A 28 17.21 15.31 9.60
CA MET A 28 16.83 14.13 8.85
C MET A 28 17.91 13.78 7.84
N HIS A 29 18.49 12.60 7.97
CA HIS A 29 19.32 12.03 6.92
C HIS A 29 18.39 11.29 5.96
N GLY A 30 18.26 11.78 4.72
CA GLY A 30 17.30 11.23 3.76
C GLY A 30 17.57 9.78 3.34
N GLN A 31 18.80 9.27 3.52
CA GLN A 31 19.16 7.89 3.19
C GLN A 31 19.04 6.95 4.40
N VAL A 32 17.83 6.83 4.95
CA VAL A 32 17.51 5.88 6.02
C VAL A 32 16.41 4.91 5.56
N GLY A 33 16.44 3.68 6.07
CA GLY A 33 15.47 2.64 5.74
C GLY A 33 16.08 1.39 5.12
N THR A 34 15.22 0.48 4.64
CA THR A 34 15.64 -0.77 4.01
C THR A 34 15.88 -0.56 2.52
N ARG A 35 17.12 -0.72 2.06
CA ARG A 35 17.57 -0.41 0.69
C ARG A 35 16.69 -0.95 -0.45
N ARG A 36 16.05 -2.11 -0.26
CA ARG A 36 15.19 -2.74 -1.28
C ARG A 36 13.88 -1.98 -1.53
N TYR A 37 13.38 -1.25 -0.53
CA TYR A 37 12.11 -0.53 -0.61
C TYR A 37 12.30 0.99 -0.82
N MET A 38 13.55 1.44 -1.01
CA MET A 38 13.86 2.84 -1.21
C MET A 38 13.45 3.29 -2.61
N ALA A 39 12.74 4.41 -2.67
CA ALA A 39 12.41 5.11 -3.91
C ALA A 39 13.70 5.57 -4.65
N PRO A 40 13.67 5.74 -5.98
CA PRO A 40 14.85 6.11 -6.76
C PRO A 40 15.50 7.42 -6.28
N GLU A 41 14.72 8.43 -5.94
CA GLU A 41 15.21 9.70 -5.42
C GLU A 41 15.97 9.56 -4.07
N VAL A 42 15.62 8.55 -3.28
CA VAL A 42 16.32 8.21 -2.04
C VAL A 42 17.66 7.57 -2.31
N LEU A 43 17.71 6.65 -3.28
CA LEU A 43 18.94 5.98 -3.71
C LEU A 43 19.93 6.97 -4.33
N GLU A 44 19.42 7.95 -5.08
CA GLU A 44 20.21 9.03 -5.70
C GLU A 44 20.63 10.11 -4.69
N GLY A 45 20.03 10.13 -3.50
CA GLY A 45 20.30 11.15 -2.47
C GLY A 45 19.71 12.52 -2.80
N ALA A 46 18.79 12.60 -3.76
CA ALA A 46 18.18 13.83 -4.27
C ALA A 46 16.79 14.05 -3.63
N ILE A 47 16.70 13.93 -2.31
CA ILE A 47 15.42 13.99 -1.59
C ILE A 47 15.05 15.43 -1.26
N ASN A 48 13.81 15.79 -1.55
CA ASN A 48 13.22 17.05 -1.10
C ASN A 48 12.74 16.91 0.36
N PHE A 49 13.10 17.86 1.23
CA PHE A 49 12.73 17.86 2.65
C PHE A 49 11.33 18.43 2.90
N GLN A 50 10.36 18.00 2.11
CA GLN A 50 8.95 18.40 2.22
C GLN A 50 8.10 17.21 2.62
N ARG A 51 7.01 17.47 3.35
CA ARG A 51 6.07 16.43 3.80
C ARG A 51 5.64 15.53 2.64
N ASP A 52 5.27 16.13 1.51
CA ASP A 52 4.71 15.40 0.38
C ASP A 52 5.75 14.47 -0.27
N ALA A 53 7.03 14.85 -0.29
CA ALA A 53 8.11 13.99 -0.76
C ALA A 53 8.28 12.74 0.12
N PHE A 54 8.23 12.88 1.45
CA PHE A 54 8.28 11.73 2.37
C PHE A 54 7.07 10.82 2.21
N LEU A 55 5.87 11.39 2.06
CA LEU A 55 4.66 10.60 1.79
C LEU A 55 4.77 9.83 0.47
N ARG A 56 5.33 10.45 -0.58
CA ARG A 56 5.55 9.79 -1.88
C ARG A 56 6.60 8.68 -1.82
N ILE A 57 7.61 8.81 -0.96
CA ILE A 57 8.58 7.73 -0.69
C ILE A 57 7.88 6.54 -0.03
N ASP A 58 7.02 6.79 0.96
CA ASP A 58 6.24 5.74 1.62
C ASP A 58 5.32 5.00 0.62
N MET A 59 4.73 5.73 -0.32
CA MET A 59 3.86 5.14 -1.35
C MET A 59 4.61 4.24 -2.35
N TYR A 60 5.86 4.58 -2.68
CA TYR A 60 6.72 3.70 -3.47
C TYR A 60 6.97 2.37 -2.75
N ALA A 61 7.33 2.43 -1.47
CA ALA A 61 7.53 1.24 -0.64
C ALA A 61 6.24 0.42 -0.52
N MET A 62 5.09 1.07 -0.37
CA MET A 62 3.78 0.43 -0.33
C MET A 62 3.46 -0.31 -1.64
N GLY A 63 3.78 0.27 -2.80
CA GLY A 63 3.64 -0.38 -4.11
C GLY A 63 4.40 -1.71 -4.19
N LEU A 64 5.64 -1.74 -3.69
CA LEU A 64 6.44 -2.98 -3.60
C LEU A 64 5.82 -4.02 -2.67
N VAL A 65 5.27 -3.61 -1.53
CA VAL A 65 4.56 -4.52 -0.60
C VAL A 65 3.30 -5.09 -1.26
N LEU A 66 2.52 -4.25 -1.95
CA LEU A 66 1.35 -4.70 -2.71
C LEU A 66 1.74 -5.67 -3.83
N TRP A 67 2.86 -5.44 -4.51
CA TRP A 67 3.40 -6.37 -5.50
C TRP A 67 3.80 -7.71 -4.88
N GLU A 68 4.44 -7.70 -3.71
CA GLU A 68 4.78 -8.93 -2.99
C GLU A 68 3.52 -9.73 -2.61
N LEU A 69 2.46 -9.04 -2.17
CA LEU A 69 1.16 -9.65 -1.88
C LEU A 69 0.51 -10.23 -3.15
N ALA A 70 0.44 -9.44 -4.23
CA ALA A 70 -0.12 -9.84 -5.52
C ALA A 70 0.61 -11.05 -6.11
N SER A 71 1.94 -11.06 -6.04
CA SER A 71 2.80 -12.14 -6.55
C SER A 71 2.62 -13.48 -5.81
N ARG A 72 2.06 -13.46 -4.59
CA ARG A 72 1.73 -14.66 -3.82
C ARG A 72 0.29 -15.10 -3.98
N CYS A 73 -0.55 -14.27 -4.62
CA CYS A 73 -1.92 -14.65 -4.95
C CYS A 73 -1.90 -15.61 -6.14
N LYS A 74 -2.11 -16.89 -5.86
CA LYS A 74 -2.32 -17.92 -6.89
C LYS A 74 -3.75 -17.81 -7.44
N ALA A 75 -4.09 -16.66 -8.01
CA ALA A 75 -5.43 -16.41 -8.57
C ALA A 75 -5.65 -17.12 -9.92
N ALA A 76 -4.63 -17.75 -10.50
CA ALA A 76 -4.79 -18.62 -11.65
C ALA A 76 -3.66 -19.66 -11.68
N ASP A 77 -4.02 -20.93 -11.56
CA ASP A 77 -3.24 -22.04 -12.09
C ASP A 77 -3.30 -22.02 -13.63
N ALA A 78 -2.72 -21.00 -14.26
CA ALA A 78 -2.70 -20.89 -15.72
C ALA A 78 -1.60 -21.75 -16.36
N SER A 79 -1.69 -23.07 -16.22
CA SER A 79 -1.17 -24.02 -17.20
C SER A 79 -2.19 -24.37 -18.30
N SER A 80 -3.31 -23.64 -18.39
CA SER A 80 -4.33 -23.90 -19.41
C SER A 80 -4.60 -22.67 -20.26
N LEU A 81 -4.18 -22.75 -21.52
CA LEU A 81 -4.33 -21.78 -22.61
C LEU A 81 -5.80 -21.52 -23.04
N ARG A 82 -6.80 -21.69 -22.17
CA ARG A 82 -8.23 -21.58 -22.51
C ARG A 82 -9.08 -21.20 -21.29
N CYS A 83 -9.24 -19.91 -21.01
CA CYS A 83 -10.43 -19.39 -20.31
C CYS A 83 -10.76 -17.97 -20.84
N PRO A 84 -12.04 -17.55 -20.93
CA PRO A 84 -12.45 -16.23 -21.42
C PRO A 84 -12.13 -15.11 -20.38
N PRO A 85 -12.17 -13.81 -20.78
CA PRO A 85 -11.60 -12.68 -20.03
C PRO A 85 -12.54 -12.14 -18.94
N ALA A 86 -12.93 -12.96 -17.95
CA ALA A 86 -13.82 -12.52 -16.87
C ALA A 86 -13.19 -12.54 -15.46
N ASP A 87 -12.13 -13.32 -15.23
CA ASP A 87 -11.63 -13.57 -13.86
C ASP A 87 -10.32 -12.84 -13.50
N GLY A 88 -9.82 -11.99 -14.41
CA GLY A 88 -8.59 -11.19 -14.22
C GLY A 88 -8.82 -9.74 -13.77
N GLN A 89 -10.04 -9.20 -13.86
CA GLN A 89 -10.28 -7.76 -13.74
C GLN A 89 -9.88 -7.17 -12.38
N GLY A 90 -10.01 -7.94 -11.29
CA GLY A 90 -9.59 -7.47 -9.96
C GLY A 90 -8.06 -7.46 -9.80
N LEU A 91 -7.37 -8.45 -10.38
CA LEU A 91 -5.91 -8.50 -10.36
C LEU A 91 -5.32 -7.44 -11.28
N ASP A 92 -5.92 -7.21 -12.45
CA ASP A 92 -5.51 -6.18 -13.41
C ASP A 92 -5.63 -4.77 -12.77
N GLN A 93 -6.76 -4.47 -12.12
CA GLN A 93 -6.93 -3.21 -11.37
C GLN A 93 -5.92 -3.06 -10.21
N MET A 94 -5.57 -4.18 -9.57
CA MET A 94 -4.56 -4.16 -8.51
C MET A 94 -3.15 -3.92 -9.08
N CYS A 95 -2.81 -4.53 -10.23
CA CYS A 95 -1.56 -4.28 -10.94
C CYS A 95 -1.44 -2.82 -11.39
N GLU A 96 -2.49 -2.23 -11.95
CA GLU A 96 -2.51 -0.80 -12.32
C GLU A 96 -2.28 0.10 -11.08
N THR A 97 -2.92 -0.23 -9.96
CA THR A 97 -2.71 0.49 -8.69
C THR A 97 -1.26 0.36 -8.18
N ILE A 98 -0.66 -0.83 -8.28
CA ILE A 98 0.75 -1.07 -7.93
C ILE A 98 1.67 -0.23 -8.82
N GLU A 99 1.38 -0.22 -10.13
CA GLU A 99 2.17 0.52 -11.13
C GLU A 99 2.19 2.02 -10.86
N GLU A 100 1.06 2.59 -10.47
CA GLU A 100 1.01 4.00 -10.08
C GLU A 100 1.65 4.27 -8.71
N CYS A 101 1.69 3.30 -7.79
CA CYS A 101 2.34 3.50 -6.48
C CYS A 101 3.86 3.57 -6.58
N TRP A 102 4.47 2.73 -7.43
CA TRP A 102 5.92 2.65 -7.59
C TRP A 102 6.49 3.46 -8.76
N ASP A 103 5.74 4.45 -9.25
CA ASP A 103 6.17 5.29 -10.37
C ASP A 103 7.53 5.95 -10.10
N HIS A 104 8.34 6.08 -11.14
CA HIS A 104 9.61 6.78 -11.07
C HIS A 104 9.41 8.26 -10.73
N ASP A 105 8.39 8.90 -11.30
CA ASP A 105 8.00 10.26 -10.95
C ASP A 105 7.23 10.25 -9.62
N ALA A 106 7.85 10.82 -8.58
CA ALA A 106 7.23 10.94 -7.26
C ALA A 106 5.88 11.67 -7.31
N GLU A 107 5.73 12.67 -8.20
CA GLU A 107 4.51 13.47 -8.29
C GLU A 107 3.33 12.69 -8.87
N ALA A 108 3.62 11.69 -9.72
CA ALA A 108 2.63 10.80 -10.31
C ALA A 108 2.12 9.72 -9.33
N ARG A 109 2.83 9.49 -8.22
CA ARG A 109 2.45 8.43 -7.27
C ARG A 109 1.11 8.71 -6.59
N LEU A 110 0.32 7.64 -6.43
CA LEU A 110 -0.94 7.69 -5.69
C LEU A 110 -0.74 8.06 -4.22
N SER A 111 -1.74 8.72 -3.63
CA SER A 111 -1.80 8.91 -2.18
C SER A 111 -2.33 7.66 -1.48
N ALA A 112 -2.05 7.50 -0.19
CA ALA A 112 -2.54 6.38 0.62
C ALA A 112 -4.08 6.28 0.59
N GLY A 113 -4.79 7.41 0.66
CA GLY A 113 -6.26 7.42 0.57
C GLY A 113 -6.77 7.01 -0.80
N CYS A 114 -6.10 7.39 -1.89
CA CYS A 114 -6.47 6.94 -3.23
C CYS A 114 -6.29 5.43 -3.39
N VAL A 115 -5.21 4.87 -2.83
CA VAL A 115 -4.96 3.42 -2.85
C VAL A 115 -6.01 2.68 -2.04
N GLU A 116 -6.37 3.17 -0.84
CA GLU A 116 -7.43 2.61 0.00
C GLU A 116 -8.76 2.54 -0.77
N GLU A 117 -9.16 3.64 -1.43
CA GLU A 117 -10.40 3.67 -2.20
C GLU A 117 -10.43 2.65 -3.33
N ARG A 118 -9.33 2.54 -4.11
CA ARG A 118 -9.21 1.56 -5.19
C ARG A 118 -9.26 0.12 -4.67
N ILE A 119 -8.53 -0.15 -3.59
CA ILE A 119 -8.54 -1.46 -2.92
C ILE A 119 -9.95 -1.82 -2.44
N ALA A 120 -10.67 -0.88 -1.82
CA ALA A 120 -12.03 -1.09 -1.36
C ALA A 120 -13.01 -1.33 -2.53
N GLN A 121 -12.79 -0.69 -3.67
CA GLN A 121 -13.57 -0.93 -4.89
C GLN A 121 -13.32 -2.32 -5.47
N ILE A 122 -12.06 -2.75 -5.58
CA ILE A 122 -11.68 -4.08 -6.08
C ILE A 122 -12.30 -5.17 -5.19
N SER A 123 -12.25 -4.99 -3.87
CA SER A 123 -12.90 -5.89 -2.91
C SER A 123 -14.40 -6.02 -3.16
N ARG A 124 -15.13 -4.90 -3.33
CA ARG A 124 -16.58 -4.94 -3.55
C ARG A 124 -16.96 -5.70 -4.82
N GLN A 125 -16.13 -5.62 -5.86
CA GLN A 125 -16.36 -6.27 -7.15
C GLN A 125 -16.05 -7.78 -7.14
N THR A 126 -15.28 -8.28 -6.18
CA THR A 126 -14.72 -9.65 -6.17
C THR A 126 -15.47 -10.63 -5.24
N ASN A 127 -16.72 -10.36 -4.85
CA ASN A 127 -17.54 -11.22 -3.96
C ASN A 127 -18.09 -12.52 -4.61
N GLY A 128 -17.24 -13.30 -5.31
CA GLY A 128 -17.56 -14.64 -5.85
C GLY A 128 -16.77 -15.78 -5.19
N PRO A 129 -17.06 -17.07 -5.41
CA PRO A 129 -16.47 -18.20 -4.66
C PRO A 129 -14.97 -18.48 -4.96
N THR A 130 -14.33 -17.75 -5.87
CA THR A 130 -12.88 -17.80 -6.15
C THR A 130 -12.08 -16.75 -5.36
N SER A 131 -12.76 -16.02 -4.47
CA SER A 131 -12.35 -14.77 -3.81
C SER A 131 -11.43 -14.92 -2.60
N ASP A 132 -11.29 -16.13 -2.04
CA ASP A 132 -10.66 -16.31 -0.72
C ASP A 132 -9.16 -15.96 -0.67
N CYS A 133 -8.45 -15.91 -1.81
CA CYS A 133 -7.01 -15.60 -1.81
C CYS A 133 -6.72 -14.09 -1.94
N LEU A 134 -7.43 -13.38 -2.82
CA LEU A 134 -7.20 -11.95 -3.09
C LEU A 134 -7.94 -11.06 -2.08
N VAL A 135 -9.19 -11.41 -1.78
CA VAL A 135 -10.05 -10.58 -0.92
C VAL A 135 -9.68 -10.77 0.54
N SER A 136 -9.34 -11.98 1.00
CA SER A 136 -8.96 -12.19 2.40
C SER A 136 -7.66 -11.50 2.81
N MET A 137 -6.74 -11.21 1.87
CA MET A 137 -5.51 -10.46 2.18
C MET A 137 -5.72 -8.93 2.13
N VAL A 138 -6.77 -8.48 1.42
CA VAL A 138 -6.97 -7.07 1.05
C VAL A 138 -8.16 -6.42 1.79
N THR A 139 -9.19 -7.19 2.19
CA THR A 139 -10.39 -6.67 2.90
C THR A 139 -10.24 -6.47 4.39
N SER A 140 -9.19 -7.00 5.01
CA SER A 140 -8.93 -6.73 6.42
C SER A 140 -8.43 -5.29 6.68
N VAL A 141 -8.44 -4.42 5.66
CA VAL A 141 -8.04 -3.01 5.72
C VAL A 141 -9.19 -2.08 6.16
N THR A 142 -10.47 -2.48 6.09
CA THR A 142 -11.59 -1.54 6.37
C THR A 142 -12.41 -1.81 7.63
N ASN A 143 -12.00 -2.70 8.54
CA ASN A 143 -12.74 -2.92 9.79
C ASN A 143 -12.01 -2.37 11.02
N VAL A 144 -11.77 -1.05 11.00
CA VAL A 144 -11.57 -0.28 12.23
C VAL A 144 -12.83 0.55 12.49
N ASP A 145 -13.90 -0.12 12.90
CA ASP A 145 -14.83 0.51 13.84
C ASP A 145 -14.04 0.74 15.13
N LEU A 146 -13.47 1.93 15.27
CA LEU A 146 -12.90 2.40 16.52
C LEU A 146 -14.08 2.61 17.48
N PRO A 147 -14.22 1.85 18.59
CA PRO A 147 -15.23 2.19 19.56
C PRO A 147 -14.85 3.53 20.19
N SER A 148 -15.74 4.51 20.10
CA SER A 148 -15.67 5.76 20.85
C SER A 148 -15.50 5.42 22.32
N LYS A 149 -14.29 5.57 22.88
CA LYS A 149 -14.15 5.68 24.33
C LYS A 149 -14.75 7.03 24.72
N GLU A 150 -15.99 7.00 25.21
CA GLU A 150 -16.49 8.03 26.11
C GLU A 150 -15.47 8.18 27.25
N SER A 151 -14.78 9.31 27.27
CA SER A 151 -14.20 9.84 28.51
C SER A 151 -15.37 10.34 29.36
N SER A 152 -15.91 9.44 30.17
CA SER A 152 -16.64 9.81 31.38
C SER A 152 -15.81 9.42 32.59
N ILE A 153 -15.68 10.40 33.50
CA ILE A 153 -15.00 10.44 34.81
C ILE A 153 -13.55 10.93 34.77
#